data_AF-E3GF54-F1
#
_entry.id   AF-E3GF54-F1
#
_cell.length_a   1.000
_cell.length_b   1.000
_cell.length_c   1.000
_cell.angle_alpha   90.00
_cell.angle_beta   90.00
_cell.angle_gamma   90.00
#
_symmetry.space_group_name_H-M   'P 1'
#
loop_
_entity.id
_entity.type
_entity.pdbx_description
1 polymer ?
#
loop_
_entity_poly.entity_id
_entity_poly.type
_entity_poly.pdbx_seq_one_letter_code
_entity_poly.pdbx_strand_id
1 'polypeptide(L)'
;MTENQQKYADLIKHALESDRTMILIEPMKMALMEALRVHVQPQGEKRRSFDTIVPTEKGNWDVAVKNLRTRINYVYGGKVV
;
A
#
# COMPACT_ATOMS: atom_id res chain seq x y z
N MET A 1 1.04 12.53 9.48
CA MET A 1 1.04 12.16 8.05
C MET A 1 1.31 13.43 7.25
N THR A 2 2.26 13.41 6.31
CA THR A 2 2.49 14.56 5.42
C THR A 2 1.48 14.58 4.28
N GLU A 3 1.41 15.68 3.52
CA GLU A 3 0.48 15.80 2.39
C GLU A 3 0.72 14.72 1.32
N ASN A 4 1.98 14.42 1.00
CA ASN A 4 2.31 13.38 0.02
C ASN A 4 1.99 11.98 0.55
N GLN A 5 2.29 11.70 1.83
CA GLN A 5 1.87 10.46 2.47
C GLN A 5 0.36 10.27 2.42
N GLN A 6 -0.42 11.31 2.71
CA GLN A 6 -1.89 11.26 2.67
C GLN A 6 -2.39 10.96 1.26
N LYS A 7 -1.95 11.73 0.26
CA LYS A 7 -2.36 11.52 -1.14
C LYS A 7 -2.00 10.11 -1.63
N TYR A 8 -0.81 9.61 -1.27
CA TYR A 8 -0.37 8.29 -1.71
C TYR A 8 -1.14 7.18 -1.00
N ALA A 9 -1.47 7.37 0.29
CA ALA A 9 -2.33 6.46 1.03
C ALA A 9 -3.75 6.39 0.44
N ASP A 10 -4.32 7.52 0.03
CA ASP A 10 -5.64 7.56 -0.61
C ASP A 10 -5.63 6.81 -1.95
N LEU A 11 -4.56 6.96 -2.74
CA LEU A 11 -4.35 6.19 -3.98
C LEU A 11 -4.24 4.69 -3.72
N ILE A 12 -3.49 4.27 -2.70
CA ILE A 12 -3.37 2.86 -2.31
C ILE A 12 -4.73 2.30 -1.87
N LYS A 13 -5.47 3.03 -1.02
CA LYS A 13 -6.80 2.61 -0.59
C LYS A 13 -7.75 2.47 -1.76
N HIS A 14 -7.83 3.49 -2.62
CA HIS A 14 -8.70 3.44 -3.80
C HIS A 14 -8.39 2.26 -4.72
N ALA A 15 -7.11 1.89 -4.86
CA ALA A 15 -6.69 0.81 -5.74
C ALA A 15 -6.85 -0.60 -5.14
N LEU A 16 -6.79 -0.76 -3.82
CA LEU A 16 -6.65 -2.07 -3.16
C LEU A 16 -7.78 -2.40 -2.17
N GLU A 17 -8.47 -1.40 -1.63
CA GLU A 17 -9.56 -1.62 -0.68
C GLU A 17 -10.82 -2.10 -1.41
N SER A 18 -11.47 -3.11 -0.86
CA SER A 18 -12.72 -3.66 -1.37
C SER A 18 -13.50 -4.33 -0.24
N ASP A 19 -14.74 -4.75 -0.50
CA ASP A 19 -15.57 -5.46 0.49
C ASP A 19 -14.91 -6.73 1.05
N ARG A 20 -13.92 -7.29 0.34
CA ARG A 20 -13.19 -8.50 0.72
C ARG A 20 -11.78 -8.24 1.24
N THR A 21 -11.29 -7.01 1.21
CA THR A 21 -9.93 -6.67 1.63
C THR A 21 -9.92 -5.37 2.41
N MET A 22 -9.61 -5.47 3.70
CA MET A 22 -9.41 -4.32 4.57
C MET A 22 -7.98 -3.80 4.45
N ILE A 23 -7.84 -2.48 4.32
CA ILE A 23 -6.55 -1.78 4.23
C ILE A 23 -6.42 -0.77 5.37
N LEU A 24 -5.37 -0.89 6.19
CA LEU A 24 -4.99 0.11 7.19
C LEU A 24 -3.61 0.67 6.83
N ILE A 25 -3.47 1.98 6.79
CA ILE A 25 -2.23 2.65 6.37
C ILE A 25 -1.72 3.54 7.49
N GLU A 26 -0.45 3.38 7.83
CA GLU A 26 0.23 4.18 8.85
C GLU A 26 1.39 4.95 8.21
N PRO A 27 1.55 6.26 8.53
CA PRO A 27 2.71 7.01 8.07
C PRO A 27 3.98 6.52 8.79
N MET A 28 5.07 6.42 8.05
CA MET A 28 6.39 6.11 8.61
C MET A 28 7.49 6.86 7.88
N LYS A 29 8.73 6.74 8.37
CA LYS A 29 9.93 7.19 7.66
C LYS A 29 10.85 6.00 7.47
N MET A 30 11.46 5.90 6.28
CA MET A 30 12.53 4.94 6.00
C MET A 30 13.79 5.73 5.66
N ALA A 31 14.76 5.72 6.57
CA ALA A 31 15.90 6.63 6.54
C ALA A 31 15.44 8.10 6.41
N LEU A 32 15.75 8.76 5.29
CA LEU A 32 15.36 10.14 5.00
C LEU A 32 14.12 10.28 4.10
N MET A 33 13.53 9.15 3.70
CA MET A 33 12.39 9.13 2.77
C MET A 33 11.07 8.99 3.51
N GLU A 34 10.06 9.69 3.01
CA GLU A 34 8.67 9.46 3.41
C GLU A 34 8.26 8.06 2.96
N ALA A 35 7.59 7.33 3.85
CA ALA A 35 7.12 5.98 3.58
C ALA A 35 5.76 5.73 4.25
N LEU A 36 5.12 4.64 3.85
CA LEU A 36 3.87 4.15 4.41
C LEU A 36 4.02 2.68 4.79
N ARG A 37 3.46 2.30 5.92
CA ARG A 37 3.20 0.90 6.27
C ARG A 37 1.75 0.57 5.92
N VAL A 38 1.58 -0.34 4.98
CA VAL A 38 0.28 -0.77 4.46
C VAL A 38 -0.03 -2.15 5.05
N HIS A 39 -0.99 -2.18 5.97
CA HIS A 39 -1.54 -3.41 6.51
C HIS A 39 -2.69 -3.87 5.64
N VAL A 40 -2.60 -5.09 5.14
CA VAL A 40 -3.58 -5.71 4.26
C VAL A 40 -4.16 -6.91 4.97
N GLN A 41 -5.49 -7.03 4.99
CA GLN A 41 -6.18 -8.20 5.51
C GLN A 41 -7.32 -8.61 4.55
N PRO A 42 -7.06 -9.58 3.67
CA PRO A 42 -8.08 -10.21 2.86
C PRO A 42 -9.00 -11.09 3.71
N GLN A 43 -10.24 -11.28 3.26
CA GLN A 43 -11.21 -12.14 3.94
C GLN A 43 -10.70 -13.58 4.01
N GLY A 44 -10.70 -14.16 5.20
CA GLY A 44 -10.21 -15.52 5.45
C GLY A 44 -8.69 -15.65 5.56
N GLU A 45 -7.94 -14.57 5.33
CA GLU A 45 -6.48 -14.55 5.37
C GLU A 45 -5.94 -13.80 6.60
N LYS A 46 -4.72 -14.14 7.02
CA LYS A 46 -4.03 -13.40 8.10
C LYS A 46 -3.61 -12.02 7.61
N ARG A 47 -3.75 -11.00 8.46
CA ARG A 47 -3.22 -9.66 8.19
C ARG A 47 -1.70 -9.70 7.99
N ARG A 48 -1.20 -8.96 7.00
CA ARG A 48 0.23 -8.76 6.75
C ARG A 48 0.53 -7.29 6.47
N SER A 49 1.77 -6.88 6.73
CA SER A 49 2.21 -5.50 6.58
C SER A 49 3.24 -5.37 5.45
N PHE A 50 3.12 -4.30 4.69
CA PHE A 50 3.97 -3.99 3.54
C PHE A 50 4.45 -2.55 3.64
N ASP A 51 5.76 -2.38 3.73
CA ASP A 51 6.36 -1.05 3.72
C ASP A 51 6.60 -0.61 2.27
N THR A 52 6.24 0.63 1.95
CA THR A 52 6.42 1.26 0.64
C THR A 52 6.90 2.71 0.79
N ILE A 53 7.80 3.14 -0.08
CA ILE A 53 8.30 4.52 -0.12
C ILE A 53 7.27 5.39 -0.85
N VAL A 54 7.03 6.60 -0.37
CA VAL A 54 6.21 7.60 -1.08
C VAL A 54 7.04 8.14 -2.25
N PRO A 55 6.65 7.95 -3.51
CA PRO A 55 7.45 8.41 -4.63
C PRO A 55 7.46 9.94 -4.71
N THR A 56 8.58 10.53 -5.12
CA THR A 56 8.73 11.99 -5.23
C THR A 56 8.10 12.57 -6.50
N GLU A 57 8.02 11.76 -7.57
CA GLU A 57 7.46 12.15 -8.87
C GLU A 57 6.09 11.50 -9.09
N LYS A 58 5.05 12.29 -9.40
CA LYS A 58 3.66 11.80 -9.54
C LYS A 58 3.50 10.66 -10.55
N GLY A 59 4.23 10.68 -11.67
CA GLY A 59 4.17 9.61 -12.68
C GLY A 59 4.60 8.24 -12.16
N ASN A 60 5.36 8.20 -11.06
CA ASN A 60 5.83 6.97 -10.45
C ASN A 60 4.83 6.41 -9.41
N TRP A 61 3.75 7.14 -9.10
CA TRP A 61 2.80 6.75 -8.05
C TRP A 61 1.97 5.54 -8.49
N ASP A 62 1.41 5.56 -9.70
CA ASP A 62 0.65 4.43 -10.25
C ASP A 62 1.51 3.17 -10.40
N VAL A 63 2.76 3.35 -10.84
CA VAL A 63 3.74 2.27 -10.96
C VAL A 63 4.04 1.68 -9.57
N ALA A 64 4.24 2.53 -8.56
CA ALA A 64 4.49 2.08 -7.21
C ALA A 64 3.29 1.35 -6.60
N VAL A 65 2.05 1.81 -6.82
CA VAL A 65 0.82 1.11 -6.42
C VAL A 65 0.72 -0.25 -7.12
N LYS A 66 0.99 -0.32 -8.42
CA LYS A 66 0.99 -1.58 -9.18
C LYS A 66 2.01 -2.57 -8.62
N ASN A 67 3.23 -2.12 -8.34
CA ASN A 67 4.28 -2.95 -7.75
C ASN A 67 3.91 -3.44 -6.35
N LEU A 68 3.32 -2.57 -5.53
CA LEU A 68 2.79 -2.94 -4.21
C LEU A 68 1.73 -4.03 -4.34
N ARG A 69 0.75 -3.87 -5.25
CA ARG A 69 -0.30 -4.87 -5.52
C ARG A 69 0.30 -6.21 -5.91
N THR A 70 1.26 -6.23 -6.84
CA THR A 70 1.95 -7.45 -7.27
C THR A 70 2.63 -8.15 -6.10
N ARG A 71 3.31 -7.39 -5.24
CA ARG A 71 3.97 -7.93 -4.04
C ARG A 71 2.97 -8.50 -3.03
N ILE A 72 1.85 -7.82 -2.80
CA ILE A 72 0.78 -8.31 -1.90
C ILE A 72 0.23 -9.63 -2.43
N ASN A 73 -0.15 -9.67 -3.71
CA ASN A 73 -0.70 -10.85 -4.34
C ASN A 73 0.26 -12.04 -4.33
N TYR A 74 1.56 -11.79 -4.56
CA TYR A 74 2.58 -12.82 -4.44
C TYR A 74 2.62 -13.43 -3.02
N VAL A 75 2.57 -12.60 -1.98
CA VAL A 75 2.64 -13.05 -0.58
C VAL A 75 1.39 -13.84 -0.15
N TYR A 76 0.22 -13.52 -0.69
CA TYR A 76 -1.02 -14.24 -0.44
C TYR A 76 -1.30 -15.38 -1.44
N GLY A 77 -0.35 -15.71 -2.32
CA GLY A 77 -0.48 -16.85 -3.23
C GLY A 77 -1.40 -16.64 -4.44
N GLY A 78 -1.74 -15.40 -4.81
CA GLY A 78 -2.57 -15.10 -5.99
C GLY A 78 -3.33 -13.77 -5.91
N LYS A 79 -4.20 -13.48 -6.90
CA LYS A 79 -5.00 -12.24 -7.04
C LYS A 79 -5.97 -12.03 -5.86
N VAL A 80 -5.44 -11.53 -4.76
CA VAL A 80 -6.13 -11.26 -3.50
C VAL A 80 -6.64 -9.82 -3.44
N VAL A 81 -5.89 -8.91 -4.04
CA VAL A 81 -6.24 -7.50 -4.29
C VAL A 81 -6.09 -7.16 -5.75
#